data_AF-A0A0K8SA64-F1
#
_entry.id   AF-A0A0K8SA64-F1
#
_cell.length_a   1.000
_cell.length_b   1.000
_cell.length_c   1.000
_cell.angle_alpha   90.00
_cell.angle_beta   90.00
_cell.angle_gamma   90.00
#
_symmetry.space_group_name_H-M   'P 1'
#
loop_
_entity.id
_entity.type
_entity.pdbx_description
1 polymer ?
#
loop_
_entity_poly.entity_id
_entity_poly.type
_entity_poly.pdbx_seq_one_letter_code
_entity_poly.pdbx_strand_id
1 'polypeptide(L)'
;INSHKADASLSDLMNRLKAEVEHPKSKNVAVLQLAAVVCRKMKGLRFTSCKSAKDRTGMSVTLEQVNILSSEYDLAEHEFQRALDCTRSEGCRRENSYKNTGVRKYAFNSLQLYTLPKLYRPPQGTYGSAQS
;
A
#
# COMPACT_ATOMS: atom_id res chain seq x y z
N ILE A 1 -11.18 18.97 -16.70
CA ILE A 1 -12.20 17.93 -16.98
C ILE A 1 -11.48 16.59 -17.00
N ASN A 2 -11.39 15.91 -15.86
CA ASN A 2 -11.00 14.50 -15.80
C ASN A 2 -11.95 13.82 -14.85
N SER A 3 -12.97 13.24 -15.47
CA SER A 3 -13.83 12.14 -15.06
C SER A 3 -13.91 11.86 -13.57
N HIS A 4 -15.05 12.22 -12.98
CA HIS A 4 -15.62 11.44 -11.89
C HIS A 4 -15.49 9.96 -12.26
N LYS A 5 -14.53 9.24 -11.67
CA LYS A 5 -14.61 7.77 -11.60
C LYS A 5 -15.97 7.51 -10.98
N ALA A 6 -16.91 6.98 -11.78
CA ALA A 6 -18.23 6.63 -11.30
C ALA A 6 -18.06 5.90 -9.97
N ASP A 7 -18.66 6.43 -8.91
CA ASP A 7 -18.56 5.83 -7.58
C ASP A 7 -19.19 4.43 -7.67
N ALA A 8 -18.32 3.41 -7.77
CA ALA A 8 -18.76 2.05 -7.94
C ALA A 8 -19.62 1.66 -6.75
N SER A 9 -20.76 1.01 -7.00
CA SER A 9 -21.62 0.56 -5.92
C SER A 9 -20.87 -0.44 -5.04
N LEU A 10 -21.30 -0.59 -3.78
CA LEU A 10 -20.71 -1.59 -2.88
C LEU A 10 -20.80 -2.99 -3.49
N SER A 11 -21.92 -3.30 -4.14
CA SER A 11 -22.15 -4.56 -4.84
C SER A 11 -21.13 -4.79 -5.97
N ASP A 12 -20.86 -3.76 -6.77
CA ASP A 12 -19.86 -3.85 -7.86
C ASP A 12 -18.46 -4.11 -7.31
N LEU A 13 -18.08 -3.41 -6.24
CA LEU A 13 -16.78 -3.59 -5.58
C LEU A 13 -16.65 -5.00 -4.98
N MET A 14 -17.71 -5.53 -4.37
CA MET A 14 -17.75 -6.89 -3.84
C MET A 14 -17.65 -7.95 -4.94
N ASN A 15 -18.35 -7.76 -6.06
CA ASN A 15 -18.25 -8.66 -7.22
C ASN A 15 -16.84 -8.66 -7.82
N ARG A 16 -16.22 -7.48 -7.95
CA ARG A 16 -14.83 -7.35 -8.39
C ARG A 16 -13.86 -8.02 -7.43
N LEU A 17 -14.05 -7.84 -6.12
CA LEU A 17 -13.22 -8.49 -5.10
C LEU A 17 -13.33 -10.01 -5.19
N LYS A 18 -14.55 -10.54 -5.32
CA LYS A 18 -14.78 -11.98 -5.51
C LYS A 18 -14.04 -12.52 -6.74
N ALA A 19 -14.18 -11.84 -7.88
CA ALA A 19 -13.49 -12.21 -9.11
C ALA A 19 -11.96 -12.23 -8.93
N GLU A 20 -11.37 -11.23 -8.27
CA GLU A 20 -9.92 -11.18 -8.02
C GLU A 20 -9.43 -12.25 -7.03
N VAL A 21 -10.28 -12.69 -6.10
CA VAL A 21 -9.97 -13.79 -5.16
C VAL A 21 -9.97 -15.14 -5.89
N GLU A 22 -10.92 -15.35 -6.81
CA GLU A 22 -11.03 -16.59 -7.59
C GLU A 22 -10.01 -16.66 -8.74
N HIS A 23 -9.47 -15.52 -9.17
CA HIS A 23 -8.51 -15.45 -10.27
C HIS A 23 -7.11 -15.95 -9.85
N PRO A 24 -6.54 -16.97 -10.53
CA PRO A 24 -5.27 -17.58 -10.15
C PRO A 24 -4.06 -16.74 -10.58
N LYS A 25 -3.92 -15.56 -9.98
CA LYS A 25 -2.82 -14.62 -10.24
C LYS A 25 -1.82 -14.63 -9.10
N SER A 26 -0.54 -14.87 -9.43
CA SER A 26 0.54 -14.77 -8.45
C SER A 26 0.64 -13.35 -7.90
N LYS A 27 0.71 -13.24 -6.56
CA LYS A 27 0.79 -11.96 -5.82
C LYS A 27 -0.32 -10.98 -6.23
N ASN A 28 -1.57 -11.45 -6.25
CA ASN A 28 -2.70 -10.60 -6.61
C ASN A 28 -2.99 -9.51 -5.56
N VAL A 29 -2.29 -8.38 -5.66
CA VAL A 29 -2.49 -7.24 -4.76
C VAL A 29 -3.81 -6.52 -4.97
N ALA A 30 -4.54 -6.79 -6.08
CA ALA A 30 -5.86 -6.22 -6.30
C ALA A 30 -6.84 -6.63 -5.21
N VAL A 31 -6.73 -7.86 -4.68
CA VAL A 31 -7.51 -8.33 -3.52
C VAL A 31 -7.33 -7.41 -2.32
N LEU A 32 -6.08 -7.03 -2.00
CA LEU A 32 -5.78 -6.15 -0.86
C LEU A 32 -6.32 -4.73 -1.06
N GLN A 33 -6.25 -4.21 -2.29
CA GLN A 33 -6.70 -2.88 -2.66
C GLN A 33 -8.24 -2.79 -2.69
N LEU A 34 -8.91 -3.74 -3.33
CA LEU A 34 -10.37 -3.80 -3.37
C LEU A 34 -10.96 -4.00 -1.97
N ALA A 35 -10.37 -4.87 -1.15
CA ALA A 35 -10.78 -5.00 0.24
C ALA A 35 -10.63 -3.70 1.04
N ALA A 36 -9.68 -2.82 0.69
CA ALA A 36 -9.52 -1.52 1.33
C ALA A 36 -10.67 -0.58 0.96
N VAL A 37 -10.97 -0.50 -0.35
CA VAL A 37 -12.04 0.33 -0.89
C VAL A 37 -13.40 -0.12 -0.36
N VAL A 38 -13.68 -1.42 -0.36
CA VAL A 38 -14.90 -2.01 0.20
C VAL A 38 -15.03 -1.65 1.68
N CYS A 39 -13.99 -1.89 2.48
CA CYS A 39 -14.03 -1.61 3.91
C CYS A 39 -14.26 -0.12 4.20
N ARG A 40 -13.60 0.78 3.45
CA ARG A 40 -13.80 2.22 3.58
C ARG A 40 -15.21 2.66 3.19
N LYS A 41 -15.77 2.12 2.09
CA LYS A 41 -17.15 2.40 1.65
C LYS A 41 -18.19 1.93 2.68
N MET A 42 -17.90 0.82 3.38
CA MET A 42 -18.72 0.31 4.48
C MET A 42 -18.52 1.07 5.80
N LYS A 43 -17.62 2.06 5.86
CA LYS A 43 -17.19 2.73 7.10
C LYS A 43 -16.67 1.73 8.15
N GLY A 44 -16.05 0.64 7.68
CA GLY A 44 -15.50 -0.42 8.53
C GLY A 44 -14.10 -0.10 9.04
N LEU A 45 -13.71 -0.81 10.11
CA LEU A 45 -12.34 -0.79 10.62
C LEU A 45 -11.49 -1.85 9.93
N ARG A 46 -10.31 -1.45 9.43
CA ARG A 46 -9.40 -2.35 8.71
C ARG A 46 -8.07 -2.49 9.43
N PHE A 47 -7.65 -3.74 9.62
CA PHE A 47 -6.30 -4.07 10.08
C PHE A 47 -5.50 -4.66 8.92
N THR A 48 -4.28 -4.17 8.73
CA THR A 48 -3.34 -4.73 7.76
C THR A 48 -2.09 -5.16 8.50
N SER A 49 -1.72 -6.44 8.37
CA SER A 49 -0.49 -6.97 8.97
C SER A 49 0.09 -8.07 8.11
N CYS A 50 1.41 -8.05 7.96
CA CYS A 50 2.19 -9.20 7.51
C CYS A 50 2.87 -9.87 8.71
N LYS A 51 3.62 -10.96 8.51
CA LYS A 51 4.32 -11.69 9.59
C LYS A 51 5.01 -10.80 10.64
N SER A 52 5.78 -9.79 10.22
CA SER A 52 6.53 -8.89 11.12
C SER A 52 5.88 -7.52 11.36
N ALA A 53 4.66 -7.30 10.83
CA ALA A 53 3.93 -6.03 10.90
C ALA A 53 4.72 -4.77 10.48
N LYS A 54 5.83 -4.91 9.74
CA LYS A 54 6.77 -3.83 9.39
C LYS A 54 6.78 -3.55 7.88
N ASP A 55 7.47 -4.39 7.11
CA ASP A 55 7.89 -4.08 5.74
C ASP A 55 6.71 -4.08 4.76
N ARG A 56 6.16 -5.25 4.45
CA ARG A 56 5.00 -5.39 3.55
C ARG A 56 3.76 -4.68 4.11
N THR A 57 3.65 -4.62 5.44
CA THR A 57 2.59 -3.84 6.11
C THR A 57 2.72 -2.35 5.80
N GLY A 58 3.92 -1.78 5.95
CA GLY A 58 4.19 -0.39 5.62
C GLY A 58 3.90 -0.09 4.16
N MET A 59 4.30 -0.97 3.24
CA MET A 59 4.02 -0.78 1.81
C MET A 59 2.51 -0.72 1.54
N SER A 60 1.72 -1.63 2.13
CA SER A 60 0.27 -1.66 1.92
C SER A 60 -0.45 -0.49 2.59
N VAL A 61 -0.13 -0.17 3.84
CA VAL A 61 -0.79 0.90 4.61
C VAL A 61 -0.52 2.26 3.99
N THR A 62 0.73 2.55 3.62
CA THR A 62 1.07 3.85 3.01
C THR A 62 0.42 4.03 1.64
N LEU A 63 0.29 2.96 0.86
CA LEU A 63 -0.43 3.03 -0.42
C LEU A 63 -1.93 3.30 -0.23
N GLU A 64 -2.55 2.66 0.77
CA GLU A 64 -3.95 2.91 1.13
C GLU A 64 -4.16 4.37 1.58
N GLN A 65 -3.27 4.90 2.42
CA GLN A 65 -3.30 6.30 2.85
C GLN A 65 -3.23 7.28 1.68
N VAL A 66 -2.29 7.09 0.74
CA VAL A 66 -2.13 7.99 -0.40
C VAL A 66 -3.27 7.85 -1.41
N ASN A 67 -3.83 6.64 -1.57
CA ASN A 67 -5.07 6.46 -2.35
C ASN A 67 -6.23 7.27 -1.76
N ILE A 68 -6.38 7.28 -0.43
CA ILE A 68 -7.40 8.08 0.25
C ILE A 68 -7.16 9.58 0.01
N LEU A 69 -5.91 10.04 0.15
CA LEU A 69 -5.58 11.44 -0.14
C LEU A 69 -5.95 11.81 -1.59
N SER A 70 -5.71 10.92 -2.54
CA SER A 70 -6.04 11.13 -3.96
C SER A 70 -7.53 11.07 -4.25
N SER A 71 -8.30 10.20 -3.59
CA SER A 71 -9.73 10.03 -3.88
C SER A 71 -10.65 10.96 -3.09
N GLU A 72 -10.22 11.46 -1.93
CA GLU A 72 -11.09 12.18 -0.98
C GLU A 72 -10.54 13.52 -0.50
N TYR A 73 -9.26 13.82 -0.75
CA TYR A 73 -8.61 15.06 -0.28
C TYR A 73 -7.85 15.78 -1.40
N ASP A 74 -8.25 15.54 -2.66
CA ASP A 74 -7.76 16.25 -3.84
C ASP A 74 -6.23 16.27 -4.00
N LEU A 75 -5.54 15.21 -3.56
CA LEU A 75 -4.12 15.06 -3.89
C LEU A 75 -3.96 14.95 -5.41
N ALA A 76 -3.21 15.90 -5.97
CA ALA A 76 -2.97 15.97 -7.41
C ALA A 76 -2.32 14.68 -7.94
N GLU A 77 -2.74 14.23 -9.12
CA GLU A 77 -2.28 12.95 -9.68
C GLU A 77 -0.74 12.89 -9.86
N HIS A 78 -0.12 13.98 -10.29
CA HIS A 78 1.34 14.07 -10.45
C HIS A 78 2.10 14.05 -9.11
N GLU A 79 1.41 14.32 -8.00
CA GLU A 79 1.95 14.30 -6.65
C GLU A 79 1.86 12.92 -5.97
N PHE A 80 1.09 11.99 -6.54
CA PHE A 80 0.80 10.69 -5.93
C PHE A 80 2.06 9.94 -5.53
N GLN A 81 3.01 9.79 -6.47
CA GLN A 81 4.24 9.05 -6.21
C GLN A 81 5.12 9.77 -5.17
N ARG A 82 5.18 11.10 -5.21
CA ARG A 82 5.95 11.90 -4.25
C ARG A 82 5.39 11.77 -2.84
N ALA A 83 4.07 11.81 -2.68
CA ALA A 83 3.40 11.59 -1.40
C ALA A 83 3.64 10.18 -0.87
N LEU A 84 3.60 9.16 -1.73
CA LEU A 84 3.88 7.78 -1.37
C LEU A 84 5.32 7.59 -0.90
N ASP A 85 6.27 8.17 -1.62
CA ASP A 85 7.69 8.07 -1.30
C ASP A 85 8.01 8.82 0.01
N CYS A 86 7.43 9.99 0.22
CA CYS A 86 7.56 10.76 1.46
C CYS A 86 7.03 9.96 2.66
N THR A 87 5.82 9.42 2.57
CA THR A 87 5.19 8.64 3.66
C THR A 87 5.99 7.39 4.01
N ARG A 88 6.71 6.79 3.03
CA ARG A 88 7.54 5.61 3.24
C ARG A 88 8.95 5.91 3.74
N SER A 89 9.51 7.08 3.39
CA SER A 89 10.86 7.47 3.75
C SER A 89 10.90 8.12 5.13
N GLU A 90 9.98 9.05 5.38
CA GLU A 90 9.96 9.92 6.56
C GLU A 90 8.72 9.73 7.44
N GLY A 91 7.72 8.98 6.98
CA GLY A 91 6.47 8.79 7.71
C GLY A 91 6.55 7.76 8.86
N CYS A 92 5.47 7.68 9.65
CA CYS A 92 5.42 6.88 10.89
C CYS A 92 5.77 5.40 10.70
N ARG A 93 5.50 4.82 9.52
CA ARG A 93 5.80 3.41 9.22
C ARG A 93 7.31 3.13 9.20
N ARG A 94 8.15 4.16 9.10
CA ARG A 94 9.59 4.08 9.25
C ARG A 94 10.02 3.76 10.67
N GLU A 95 9.34 4.35 11.66
CA GLU A 95 9.62 4.13 13.07
C GLU A 95 9.25 2.72 13.53
N ASN A 96 8.27 2.07 12.90
CA ASN A 96 8.04 0.64 13.10
C ASN A 96 9.28 -0.19 12.75
N SER A 97 10.07 0.23 11.75
CA SER A 97 11.31 -0.46 11.43
C SER A 97 12.37 -0.27 12.49
N TYR A 98 12.54 0.97 12.94
CA TYR A 98 13.47 1.26 14.02
C TYR A 98 13.13 0.51 15.31
N LYS A 99 11.86 0.55 15.74
CA LYS A 99 11.42 -0.13 16.97
C LYS A 99 11.58 -1.64 16.91
N ASN A 100 11.39 -2.25 15.73
CA ASN A 100 11.48 -3.70 15.59
C ASN A 100 12.90 -4.22 15.39
N THR A 101 13.79 -3.45 14.74
CA THR A 101 15.10 -3.95 14.31
C THR A 101 16.28 -3.02 14.64
N GLY A 102 16.05 -1.92 15.34
CA GLY A 102 17.07 -0.90 15.65
C GLY A 102 17.51 -0.06 14.45
N VAL A 103 16.93 -0.25 13.27
CA VAL A 103 17.35 0.42 12.03
C VAL A 103 16.14 0.99 11.30
N ARG A 104 16.23 2.26 10.90
CA ARG A 104 15.29 2.89 9.97
C ARG A 104 15.60 2.42 8.55
N LYS A 105 15.41 1.13 8.25
CA LYS A 105 15.45 0.53 6.91
C LYS A 105 14.42 -0.59 6.81
N TYR A 106 13.76 -0.67 5.66
CA TYR A 106 12.92 -1.83 5.33
C TYR A 106 13.83 -3.01 4.99
N ALA A 107 13.51 -4.19 5.49
CA ALA A 107 14.32 -5.39 5.35
C ALA A 107 14.03 -6.12 4.04
N PHE A 108 13.98 -5.38 2.93
CA PHE A 108 13.92 -5.94 1.58
C PHE A 108 15.33 -6.01 1.00
N ASN A 109 15.71 -7.17 0.46
CA ASN A 109 16.90 -7.28 -0.36
C ASN A 109 16.61 -6.90 -1.83
N SER A 110 17.67 -6.60 -2.59
CA SER A 110 17.54 -6.13 -3.98
C SER A 110 16.80 -7.11 -4.89
N LEU A 111 17.00 -8.42 -4.71
CA LEU A 111 16.32 -9.45 -5.51
C LEU A 111 14.81 -9.48 -5.22
N GLN A 112 14.43 -9.40 -3.94
CA GLN A 112 13.02 -9.39 -3.51
C GLN A 112 12.24 -8.22 -4.12
N LEU A 113 12.89 -7.06 -4.31
CA LEU A 113 12.25 -5.87 -4.89
C LEU A 113 11.76 -6.07 -6.32
N TYR A 114 12.51 -6.80 -7.14
CA TYR A 114 12.08 -7.12 -8.51
C TYR A 114 10.79 -7.94 -8.52
N THR A 115 10.54 -8.70 -7.45
CA THR A 115 9.36 -9.54 -7.34
C THR A 115 8.12 -8.82 -6.78
N LEU A 116 8.27 -7.57 -6.33
CA LEU A 116 7.16 -6.76 -5.82
C LEU A 116 6.50 -5.95 -6.95
N PRO A 117 5.16 -5.80 -6.93
CA PRO A 117 4.47 -4.84 -7.79
C PRO A 117 5.01 -3.42 -7.58
N LYS A 118 5.04 -2.60 -8.65
CA LYS A 118 5.68 -1.28 -8.65
C LYS A 118 5.25 -0.40 -7.48
N LEU A 119 3.95 -0.27 -7.22
CA LEU A 119 3.40 0.57 -6.15
C LEU A 119 3.69 0.02 -4.74
N TYR A 120 4.14 -1.22 -4.60
CA TYR A 120 4.48 -1.85 -3.31
C TYR A 120 6.00 -1.86 -3.05
N ARG A 121 6.80 -1.19 -3.89
CA ARG A 121 8.24 -1.08 -3.67
C ARG A 121 8.56 0.11 -2.74
N PRO A 122 9.48 -0.07 -1.78
CA PRO A 122 10.00 1.04 -1.00
C PRO A 122 10.84 2.00 -1.88
N PRO A 123 10.92 3.29 -1.53
CA PRO A 123 11.79 4.25 -2.22
C PRO A 123 13.28 3.87 -2.10
N GLN A 124 14.09 4.32 -3.06
CA GLN A 124 15.53 4.10 -3.02
C GLN A 124 16.17 4.69 -1.75
N GLY A 125 17.21 4.04 -1.23
CA GLY A 125 17.85 4.43 0.03
C GLY A 125 17.08 4.00 1.29
N THR A 126 15.81 3.59 1.16
CA THR A 126 15.00 3.24 2.32
C THR A 126 15.01 1.75 2.69
N TYR A 127 15.67 0.88 1.94
CA TYR A 127 15.71 -0.57 2.18
C TYR A 127 17.14 -1.12 2.23
N GLY A 128 17.30 -2.33 2.78
CA GLY A 128 18.58 -3.02 2.89
C GLY A 128 18.74 -3.76 4.22
N SER A 129 19.81 -4.53 4.36
CA SER A 129 20.20 -5.16 5.62
C SER A 129 20.65 -4.13 6.64
N ALA A 130 20.44 -4.43 7.93
CA ALA A 130 20.94 -3.66 9.06
C ALA A 130 22.47 -3.64 9.18
N GLN A 131 23.18 -4.38 8.32
CA GLN A 131 24.62 -4.33 8.16
C GLN A 131 24.94 -3.66 6.81
N SER A 132 25.35 -2.40 6.89
CA SER A 132 26.32 -1.73 6.00
C SER A 132 27.23 -0.94 6.92
#